data_AF-A0A959UH25-F1
#
_entry.id   AF-A0A959UH25-F1
#
_cell.length_a   1.000
_cell.length_b   1.000
_cell.length_c   1.000
_cell.angle_alpha   90.00
_cell.angle_beta   90.00
_cell.angle_gamma   90.00
#
_symmetry.space_group_name_H-M   'P 1'
#
loop_
_entity.id
_entity.type
_entity.pdbx_description
1 polymer ?
#
loop_
_entity_poly.entity_id
_entity_poly.type
_entity_poly.pdbx_seq_one_letter_code
_entity_poly.pdbx_strand_id
1 'polypeptide(L)'
;MKEALFYSRENNAVRCHLCPHNCLIAEGKRGICRVRKNVNGKLIAETFGQVSAIHFDPIEKKPLYHFFPGTTILSVGSIGCNLQCRYCQNWEISQSNCDDFGFEQQIAPDGIISKARSHPGNIGIAYTYNEPAIWFEFMLEIAHKAKEERLKNVMVTNGFINPDALRKTFEFIDAYSVDLKAFNEAFFKNLTHSRLQPVLEALKLIRISGKHLEVTNLIISNQNDDSDEFSRMVNWIAENLGKETVLHISRYFPSFKLHDPPTSEAVMHRFYELAKEKLQYVYTGNMRTPMGQDTFCPDCGSVTITRRGYHTELKGVDASGNCRSCGFTIIHQQNIN
;
A
#
# COMPACT_ATOMS: atom_id res chain seq x y z
N MET A 1 -12.20 -9.02 -18.61
CA MET A 1 -12.59 -7.66 -19.05
C MET A 1 -13.92 -7.27 -18.41
N LYS A 2 -14.07 -6.02 -17.98
CA LYS A 2 -15.31 -5.47 -17.39
C LYS A 2 -15.44 -3.97 -17.73
N GLU A 3 -16.66 -3.46 -17.87
CA GLU A 3 -16.87 -2.01 -18.00
C GLU A 3 -16.42 -1.29 -16.71
N ALA A 4 -15.55 -0.30 -16.87
CA ALA A 4 -14.90 0.42 -15.79
C ALA A 4 -15.86 1.37 -15.07
N LEU A 5 -15.59 1.64 -13.80
CA LEU A 5 -16.21 2.70 -13.02
C LEU A 5 -15.43 4.01 -13.16
N PHE A 6 -16.04 5.11 -12.70
CA PHE A 6 -15.44 6.45 -12.64
C PHE A 6 -14.96 6.97 -14.00
N TYR A 7 -15.86 7.06 -14.97
CA TYR A 7 -15.56 7.71 -16.24
C TYR A 7 -16.79 8.43 -16.80
N SER A 8 -16.54 9.42 -17.66
CA SER A 8 -17.58 10.08 -18.45
C SER A 8 -17.24 10.01 -19.94
N ARG A 9 -18.26 10.02 -20.79
CA ARG A 9 -18.07 10.18 -22.23
C ARG A 9 -17.82 11.65 -22.56
N GLU A 10 -16.90 11.92 -23.47
CA GLU A 10 -16.57 13.27 -23.92
C GLU A 10 -16.23 13.23 -25.41
N ASN A 11 -17.16 13.71 -26.24
CA ASN A 11 -17.06 13.65 -27.70
C ASN A 11 -16.72 12.22 -28.19
N ASN A 12 -15.61 12.06 -28.92
CA ASN A 12 -15.11 10.79 -29.45
C ASN A 12 -14.11 10.08 -28.50
N ALA A 13 -14.14 10.43 -27.21
CA ALA A 13 -13.24 9.91 -26.19
C ALA A 13 -13.99 9.63 -24.87
N VAL A 14 -13.29 9.00 -23.94
CA VAL A 14 -13.74 8.82 -22.56
C VAL A 14 -12.77 9.50 -21.61
N ARG A 15 -13.30 10.22 -20.63
CA ARG A 15 -12.51 10.81 -19.54
C ARG A 15 -12.58 9.89 -18.33
N CYS A 16 -11.43 9.31 -17.94
CA CYS A 16 -11.31 8.47 -16.76
C CYS A 16 -11.05 9.32 -15.53
N HIS A 17 -11.89 9.23 -14.50
CA HIS A 17 -11.84 9.96 -13.24
C HIS A 17 -11.37 9.09 -12.06
N LEU A 18 -10.80 7.92 -12.32
CA LEU A 18 -10.39 7.00 -11.25
C LEU A 18 -9.21 7.53 -10.42
N CYS A 19 -8.25 8.17 -11.09
CA CYS A 19 -7.05 8.70 -10.47
C CYS A 19 -6.78 10.13 -10.95
N PRO A 20 -5.94 10.90 -10.24
CA PRO A 20 -5.72 12.32 -10.54
C PRO A 20 -5.12 12.64 -11.92
N HIS A 21 -4.74 11.63 -12.71
CA HIS A 21 -4.36 11.84 -14.12
C HIS A 21 -5.53 12.31 -14.99
N ASN A 22 -6.77 11.99 -14.62
CA ASN A 22 -7.97 12.38 -15.35
C ASN A 22 -7.88 12.17 -16.87
N CYS A 23 -7.31 11.03 -17.29
CA CYS A 23 -6.93 10.76 -18.67
C CYS A 23 -8.13 10.92 -19.62
N LEU A 24 -7.93 11.68 -20.70
CA LEU A 24 -8.82 11.68 -21.86
C LEU A 24 -8.32 10.61 -22.85
N ILE A 25 -9.13 9.57 -23.08
CA ILE A 25 -8.73 8.36 -23.78
C ILE A 25 -9.53 8.25 -25.07
N ALA A 26 -8.85 8.43 -26.20
CA ALA A 26 -9.44 8.26 -27.54
C ALA A 26 -9.81 6.79 -27.81
N GLU A 27 -10.72 6.56 -28.76
CA GLU A 27 -11.14 5.22 -29.18
C GLU A 27 -9.94 4.29 -29.48
N GLY A 28 -10.00 3.05 -28.98
CA GLY A 28 -8.95 2.05 -29.14
C GLY A 28 -7.66 2.31 -28.35
N LYS A 29 -7.54 3.43 -27.61
CA LYS A 29 -6.37 3.77 -26.80
C LYS A 29 -6.56 3.39 -25.33
N ARG A 30 -5.45 3.35 -24.60
CA ARG A 30 -5.39 3.09 -23.16
C ARG A 30 -5.02 4.36 -22.40
N GLY A 31 -5.48 4.46 -21.16
CA GLY A 31 -4.98 5.46 -20.22
C GLY A 31 -3.51 5.22 -19.85
N ILE A 32 -2.92 6.14 -19.08
CA ILE A 32 -1.51 6.05 -18.67
C ILE A 32 -1.18 4.77 -17.89
N CYS A 33 -2.18 4.17 -17.23
CA CYS A 33 -2.05 2.90 -16.52
C CYS A 33 -1.92 1.66 -17.41
N ARG A 34 -2.11 1.81 -18.73
CA ARG A 34 -1.94 0.76 -19.75
C ARG A 34 -2.87 -0.46 -19.62
N VAL A 35 -3.92 -0.37 -18.81
CA VAL A 35 -4.87 -1.48 -18.58
C VAL A 35 -6.34 -1.06 -18.63
N ARG A 36 -6.61 0.23 -18.89
CA ARG A 36 -7.95 0.76 -19.07
C ARG A 36 -8.08 1.33 -20.48
N LYS A 37 -8.88 0.67 -21.32
CA LYS A 37 -9.00 0.94 -22.76
C LYS A 37 -10.36 1.50 -23.11
N ASN A 38 -10.41 2.51 -23.97
CA ASN A 38 -11.66 2.94 -24.57
C ASN A 38 -12.04 2.00 -25.71
N VAL A 39 -13.21 1.37 -25.63
CA VAL A 39 -13.77 0.48 -26.64
C VAL A 39 -15.22 0.88 -26.90
N ASN A 40 -15.51 1.36 -28.10
CA ASN A 40 -16.82 1.83 -28.53
C ASN A 40 -17.44 2.85 -27.55
N GLY A 41 -16.63 3.83 -27.10
CA GLY A 41 -17.06 4.85 -26.14
C GLY A 41 -17.34 4.34 -24.72
N LYS A 42 -16.87 3.14 -24.37
CA LYS A 42 -16.90 2.59 -23.02
C LYS A 42 -15.48 2.39 -22.52
N LEU A 43 -15.20 2.82 -21.30
CA LEU A 43 -13.93 2.49 -20.67
C LEU A 43 -13.98 1.05 -20.15
N ILE A 44 -13.04 0.22 -20.55
CA ILE A 44 -12.96 -1.20 -20.21
C ILE A 44 -11.73 -1.44 -19.33
N ALA A 45 -11.92 -2.06 -18.17
CA ALA A 45 -10.86 -2.62 -17.34
C ALA A 45 -10.43 -3.97 -17.93
N GLU A 46 -9.28 -3.99 -18.60
CA GLU A 46 -8.81 -5.16 -19.35
C GLU A 46 -8.32 -6.27 -18.42
N THR A 47 -7.74 -5.90 -17.28
CA THR A 47 -7.19 -6.80 -16.26
C THR A 47 -8.22 -7.43 -15.32
N PHE A 48 -9.52 -7.24 -15.56
CA PHE A 48 -10.53 -7.88 -14.73
C PHE A 48 -10.43 -9.42 -14.81
N GLY A 49 -10.18 -10.06 -13.66
CA GLY A 49 -9.96 -11.49 -13.53
C GLY A 49 -8.55 -11.96 -13.90
N GLN A 50 -7.62 -11.04 -14.21
CA GLN A 50 -6.27 -11.36 -14.65
C GLN A 50 -5.28 -11.16 -13.50
N VAL A 51 -4.68 -12.25 -13.03
CA VAL A 51 -3.80 -12.28 -11.86
C VAL A 51 -2.36 -12.50 -12.32
N SER A 52 -1.46 -11.61 -11.90
CA SER A 52 -0.03 -11.69 -12.23
C SER A 52 0.79 -12.41 -11.16
N ALA A 53 0.30 -12.44 -9.92
CA ALA A 53 0.95 -13.11 -8.80
C ALA A 53 -0.08 -13.36 -7.68
N ILE A 54 0.02 -14.52 -7.03
CA ILE A 54 -0.87 -14.91 -5.94
C ILE A 54 -0.18 -15.82 -4.92
N HIS A 55 0.06 -15.30 -3.71
CA HIS A 55 0.83 -16.00 -2.68
C HIS A 55 0.26 -15.74 -1.28
N PHE A 56 0.39 -16.73 -0.39
CA PHE A 56 0.23 -16.47 1.04
C PHE A 56 1.51 -15.81 1.55
N ASP A 57 1.37 -14.60 2.09
CA ASP A 57 2.47 -13.82 2.64
C ASP A 57 2.16 -13.46 4.10
N PRO A 58 3.17 -13.25 4.95
CA PRO A 58 2.98 -12.67 6.28
C PRO A 58 2.49 -11.20 6.15
N ILE A 59 1.67 -10.75 7.09
CA ILE A 59 1.12 -9.39 7.07
C ILE A 59 2.23 -8.30 7.14
N GLU A 60 3.36 -8.63 7.77
CA GLU A 60 4.54 -7.78 7.85
C GLU A 60 5.15 -7.47 6.48
N LYS A 61 4.91 -8.30 5.45
CA LYS A 61 5.32 -8.02 4.08
C LYS A 61 4.45 -6.94 3.40
N LYS A 62 3.29 -6.60 3.97
CA LYS A 62 2.36 -5.55 3.49
C LYS A 62 2.51 -4.22 4.26
N PRO A 63 3.73 -3.95 4.76
CA PRO A 63 4.00 -3.10 5.93
C PRO A 63 2.76 -2.74 6.77
N LEU A 64 2.22 -3.76 7.45
CA LEU A 64 1.09 -3.64 8.36
C LEU A 64 1.44 -4.31 9.70
N TYR A 65 2.25 -3.64 10.52
CA TYR A 65 2.81 -4.23 11.74
C TYR A 65 1.84 -4.21 12.92
N HIS A 66 0.78 -3.40 12.83
CA HIS A 66 -0.24 -3.20 13.86
C HIS A 66 -1.64 -3.66 13.41
N PHE A 67 -1.70 -4.41 12.31
CA PHE A 67 -2.92 -5.05 11.81
C PHE A 67 -2.71 -6.55 11.77
N PHE A 68 -3.23 -7.28 12.76
CA PHE A 68 -3.08 -8.75 12.89
C PHE A 68 -1.62 -9.24 12.81
N PRO A 69 -0.67 -8.70 13.59
CA PRO A 69 0.74 -9.08 13.49
C PRO A 69 0.98 -10.57 13.70
N GLY A 70 1.91 -11.13 12.92
CA GLY A 70 2.26 -12.55 12.92
C GLY A 70 1.29 -13.46 12.18
N THR A 71 0.28 -12.91 11.51
CA THR A 71 -0.69 -13.69 10.73
C THR A 71 -0.36 -13.74 9.23
N THR A 72 -0.96 -14.71 8.55
CA THR A 72 -0.86 -14.90 7.10
C THR A 72 -2.00 -14.21 6.38
N ILE A 73 -1.73 -13.61 5.22
CA ILE A 73 -2.73 -13.01 4.33
C ILE A 73 -2.52 -13.44 2.87
N LEU A 74 -3.60 -13.71 2.13
CA LEU A 74 -3.53 -14.01 0.70
C LEU A 74 -3.25 -12.73 -0.08
N SER A 75 -2.09 -12.66 -0.72
CA SER A 75 -1.66 -11.53 -1.52
C SER A 75 -2.00 -11.76 -2.98
N VAL A 76 -2.64 -10.77 -3.61
CA VAL A 76 -3.09 -10.83 -5.00
C VAL A 76 -2.62 -9.58 -5.72
N GLY A 77 -2.05 -9.76 -6.92
CA GLY A 77 -1.66 -8.67 -7.81
C GLY A 77 -2.09 -8.89 -9.24
N SER A 78 -2.06 -7.79 -9.99
CA SER A 78 -2.29 -7.75 -11.43
C SER A 78 -1.18 -6.93 -12.10
N ILE A 79 -1.43 -6.40 -13.30
CA ILE A 79 -0.46 -5.58 -14.03
C ILE A 79 -0.91 -4.13 -14.19
N GLY A 80 0.04 -3.31 -14.64
CA GLY A 80 -0.10 -1.87 -14.81
C GLY A 80 0.09 -1.10 -13.51
N CYS A 81 0.21 0.22 -13.64
CA CYS A 81 0.21 1.17 -12.53
C CYS A 81 -0.12 2.55 -13.06
N ASN A 82 -0.82 3.36 -12.26
CA ASN A 82 -1.05 4.78 -12.58
C ASN A 82 0.18 5.67 -12.30
N LEU A 83 1.26 5.12 -11.74
CA LEU A 83 2.56 5.76 -11.58
C LEU A 83 3.63 5.09 -12.45
N GLN A 84 4.64 5.86 -12.84
CA GLN A 84 5.78 5.40 -13.64
C GLN A 84 7.08 5.48 -12.82
N CYS A 85 7.04 4.91 -11.61
CA CYS A 85 8.15 4.96 -10.65
C CYS A 85 9.43 4.37 -11.27
N ARG A 86 10.46 5.20 -11.46
CA ARG A 86 11.75 4.81 -12.07
C ARG A 86 12.56 3.79 -11.25
N TYR A 87 12.18 3.59 -10.00
CA TYR A 87 12.82 2.72 -9.01
C TYR A 87 11.94 1.54 -8.58
N CYS A 88 10.82 1.29 -9.29
CA CYS A 88 9.86 0.27 -8.88
C CYS A 88 10.50 -1.13 -8.85
N GLN A 89 10.45 -1.80 -7.70
CA GLN A 89 10.91 -3.18 -7.56
C GLN A 89 10.04 -4.17 -8.34
N ASN A 90 8.77 -3.84 -8.54
CA ASN A 90 7.80 -4.63 -9.29
C ASN A 90 7.55 -4.02 -10.68
N TRP A 91 8.59 -3.47 -11.32
CA TRP A 91 8.46 -2.79 -12.61
C TRP A 91 7.96 -3.73 -13.73
N GLU A 92 8.32 -5.02 -13.67
CA GLU A 92 7.90 -6.02 -14.67
C GLU A 92 6.38 -6.21 -14.74
N ILE A 93 5.67 -6.05 -13.62
CA ILE A 93 4.19 -6.08 -13.62
C ILE A 93 3.60 -4.68 -13.71
N SER A 94 4.16 -3.70 -13.00
CA SER A 94 3.58 -2.36 -12.89
C SER A 94 3.74 -1.52 -14.16
N GLN A 95 4.76 -1.79 -14.96
CA GLN A 95 5.01 -1.09 -16.22
C GLN A 95 4.56 -1.91 -17.44
N SER A 96 3.98 -3.08 -17.24
CA SER A 96 3.45 -3.92 -18.31
C SER A 96 2.04 -3.55 -18.73
N ASN A 97 1.61 -4.10 -19.86
CA ASN A 97 0.25 -3.99 -20.40
C ASN A 97 -0.24 -5.39 -20.81
N CYS A 98 -1.52 -5.51 -21.16
CA CYS A 98 -2.12 -6.81 -21.47
C CYS A 98 -1.61 -7.46 -22.76
N ASP A 99 -0.95 -6.72 -23.65
CA ASP A 99 -0.40 -7.25 -24.90
C ASP A 99 0.99 -7.89 -24.67
N ASP A 100 1.76 -7.33 -23.73
CA ASP A 100 3.16 -7.73 -23.45
C ASP A 100 3.29 -8.75 -22.30
N PHE A 101 2.23 -8.95 -21.50
CA PHE A 101 2.30 -9.75 -20.28
C PHE A 101 1.56 -11.09 -20.38
N GLY A 102 2.30 -12.19 -20.19
CA GLY A 102 1.72 -13.52 -20.03
C GLY A 102 1.17 -13.68 -18.62
N PHE A 103 -0.14 -13.55 -18.45
CA PHE A 103 -0.77 -13.77 -17.15
C PHE A 103 -0.56 -15.19 -16.65
N GLU A 104 -0.25 -15.31 -15.36
CA GLU A 104 -0.11 -16.62 -14.73
C GLU A 104 -1.45 -17.36 -14.72
N GLN A 105 -2.53 -16.66 -14.35
CA GLN A 105 -3.85 -17.26 -14.14
C GLN A 105 -4.97 -16.25 -14.42
N GLN A 106 -6.05 -16.74 -15.03
CA GLN A 106 -7.34 -16.06 -15.05
C GLN A 106 -8.22 -16.63 -13.93
N ILE A 107 -8.55 -15.81 -12.93
CA ILE A 107 -9.27 -16.26 -11.72
C ILE A 107 -10.46 -15.33 -11.49
N ALA A 108 -11.65 -15.93 -11.34
CA ALA A 108 -12.84 -15.18 -10.94
C ALA A 108 -12.78 -14.80 -9.44
N PRO A 109 -13.53 -13.79 -8.98
CA PRO A 109 -13.54 -13.40 -7.56
C PRO A 109 -13.79 -14.59 -6.61
N ASP A 110 -14.72 -15.49 -6.94
CA ASP A 110 -15.01 -16.68 -6.12
C ASP A 110 -13.82 -17.65 -6.00
N GLY A 111 -12.97 -17.70 -7.02
CA GLY A 111 -11.73 -18.47 -7.00
C GLY A 111 -10.69 -17.88 -6.04
N ILE A 112 -10.63 -16.55 -5.94
CA ILE A 112 -9.78 -15.85 -4.95
C ILE A 112 -10.29 -16.14 -3.53
N ILE A 113 -11.60 -16.08 -3.31
CA ILE A 113 -12.20 -16.41 -2.01
C ILE A 113 -11.93 -17.86 -1.62
N SER A 114 -12.16 -18.80 -2.54
CA SER A 114 -11.91 -20.23 -2.31
C SER A 114 -10.45 -20.49 -1.94
N LYS A 115 -9.52 -19.83 -2.63
CA LYS A 115 -8.09 -19.90 -2.29
C LYS A 115 -7.80 -19.28 -0.92
N ALA A 116 -8.35 -18.11 -0.60
CA ALA A 116 -8.15 -17.49 0.71
C ALA A 116 -8.62 -18.39 1.87
N ARG A 117 -9.70 -19.15 1.66
CA ARG A 117 -10.25 -20.09 2.65
C ARG A 117 -9.49 -21.41 2.73
N SER A 118 -8.71 -21.76 1.72
CA SER A 118 -8.00 -23.06 1.67
C SER A 118 -6.78 -23.12 2.59
N HIS A 119 -6.35 -22.01 3.18
CA HIS A 119 -5.16 -21.95 4.02
C HIS A 119 -5.51 -21.64 5.47
N PRO A 120 -5.27 -22.57 6.41
CA PRO A 120 -5.51 -22.34 7.83
C PRO A 120 -4.74 -21.12 8.35
N GLY A 121 -5.39 -20.29 9.17
CA GLY A 121 -4.78 -19.09 9.73
C GLY A 121 -4.65 -17.91 8.77
N ASN A 122 -5.16 -18.03 7.53
CA ASN A 122 -5.28 -16.88 6.64
C ASN A 122 -6.37 -15.92 7.13
N ILE A 123 -6.00 -14.66 7.38
CA ILE A 123 -6.95 -13.65 7.89
C ILE A 123 -7.79 -13.02 6.79
N GLY A 124 -7.35 -13.07 5.53
CA GLY A 124 -7.99 -12.30 4.48
C GLY A 124 -7.20 -12.17 3.18
N ILE A 125 -7.38 -11.04 2.51
CA ILE A 125 -6.83 -10.74 1.20
C ILE A 125 -6.12 -9.37 1.22
N ALA A 126 -4.90 -9.34 0.71
CA ALA A 126 -4.12 -8.14 0.43
C ALA A 126 -4.06 -7.88 -1.08
N TYR A 127 -4.55 -6.73 -1.51
CA TYR A 127 -4.40 -6.25 -2.88
C TYR A 127 -3.06 -5.50 -2.98
N THR A 128 -2.11 -6.06 -3.74
CA THR A 128 -0.70 -5.63 -3.70
C THR A 128 0.08 -6.02 -4.98
N TYR A 129 1.41 -6.02 -4.91
CA TYR A 129 2.40 -6.22 -5.97
C TYR A 129 2.43 -5.10 -7.02
N ASN A 130 1.28 -4.74 -7.59
CA ASN A 130 1.09 -3.54 -8.40
C ASN A 130 0.06 -2.61 -7.72
N GLU A 131 -0.42 -1.57 -8.42
CA GLU A 131 -1.39 -0.63 -7.84
C GLU A 131 -2.84 -1.19 -7.89
N PRO A 132 -3.51 -1.43 -6.74
CA PRO A 132 -4.88 -1.94 -6.73
C PRO A 132 -5.92 -0.99 -7.33
N ALA A 133 -5.69 0.33 -7.23
CA ALA A 133 -6.63 1.32 -7.74
C ALA A 133 -6.88 1.19 -9.25
N ILE A 134 -5.98 0.61 -10.05
CA ILE A 134 -6.19 0.52 -11.50
C ILE A 134 -6.98 -0.73 -11.93
N TRP A 135 -6.98 -1.80 -11.13
CA TRP A 135 -7.85 -2.99 -11.30
C TRP A 135 -9.04 -2.96 -10.32
N PHE A 136 -9.52 -1.73 -10.08
CA PHE A 136 -10.53 -1.34 -9.11
C PHE A 136 -11.77 -2.24 -9.06
N GLU A 137 -12.37 -2.56 -10.21
CA GLU A 137 -13.62 -3.31 -10.27
C GLU A 137 -13.45 -4.76 -9.83
N PHE A 138 -12.31 -5.37 -10.17
CA PHE A 138 -11.98 -6.72 -9.74
C PHE A 138 -11.65 -6.75 -8.24
N MET A 139 -10.86 -5.78 -7.76
CA MET A 139 -10.58 -5.61 -6.34
C MET A 139 -11.87 -5.46 -5.52
N LEU A 140 -12.80 -4.59 -5.93
CA LEU A 140 -14.05 -4.36 -5.20
C LEU A 140 -14.95 -5.61 -5.15
N GLU A 141 -15.06 -6.37 -6.24
CA GLU A 141 -15.83 -7.61 -6.24
C GLU A 141 -15.25 -8.66 -5.29
N ILE A 142 -13.92 -8.79 -5.27
CA ILE A 142 -13.26 -9.65 -4.29
C ILE A 142 -13.52 -9.14 -2.88
N ALA A 143 -13.36 -7.84 -2.64
CA ALA A 143 -13.48 -7.24 -1.30
C ALA A 143 -14.88 -7.39 -0.72
N HIS A 144 -15.91 -7.22 -1.57
CA HIS A 144 -17.29 -7.46 -1.21
C HIS A 144 -17.51 -8.89 -0.73
N LYS A 145 -17.11 -9.88 -1.54
CA LYS A 145 -17.26 -11.31 -1.21
C LYS A 145 -16.42 -11.74 0.00
N ALA A 146 -15.22 -11.20 0.13
CA ALA A 146 -14.36 -11.43 1.28
C ALA A 146 -15.05 -11.01 2.58
N LYS A 147 -15.74 -9.87 2.56
CA LYS A 147 -16.50 -9.37 3.71
C LYS A 147 -17.66 -10.29 4.08
N GLU A 148 -18.38 -10.86 3.10
CA GLU A 148 -19.44 -11.86 3.33
C GLU A 148 -18.90 -13.09 4.06
N GLU A 149 -17.67 -13.50 3.73
CA GLU A 149 -16.94 -14.61 4.34
C GLU A 149 -16.15 -14.25 5.61
N ARG A 150 -16.33 -13.02 6.13
CA ARG A 150 -15.63 -12.46 7.30
C ARG A 150 -14.10 -12.45 7.18
N LEU A 151 -13.59 -12.42 5.94
CA LEU A 151 -12.18 -12.22 5.63
C LEU A 151 -11.85 -10.72 5.65
N LYS A 152 -10.64 -10.39 6.12
CA LYS A 152 -10.14 -9.01 6.11
C LYS A 152 -9.70 -8.57 4.72
N ASN A 153 -9.86 -7.29 4.43
CA ASN A 153 -9.41 -6.71 3.17
C ASN A 153 -8.34 -5.63 3.42
N VAL A 154 -7.21 -5.76 2.74
CA VAL A 154 -6.08 -4.84 2.84
C VAL A 154 -5.74 -4.26 1.46
N MET A 155 -5.54 -2.95 1.38
CA MET A 155 -5.07 -2.28 0.18
C MET A 155 -3.66 -1.72 0.38
N VAL A 156 -2.68 -2.25 -0.35
CA VAL A 156 -1.31 -1.69 -0.42
C VAL A 156 -1.23 -0.80 -1.66
N THR A 157 -1.13 0.51 -1.48
CA THR A 157 -1.36 1.49 -2.54
C THR A 157 -0.35 2.62 -2.54
N ASN A 158 -0.11 3.21 -3.71
CA ASN A 158 0.62 4.46 -3.84
C ASN A 158 -0.21 5.72 -3.48
N GLY A 159 -1.50 5.55 -3.13
CA GLY A 159 -2.37 6.63 -2.68
C GLY A 159 -2.79 7.62 -3.77
N PHE A 160 -2.41 7.41 -5.04
CA PHE A 160 -2.72 8.32 -6.14
C PHE A 160 -4.10 8.01 -6.76
N ILE A 161 -5.16 8.22 -5.97
CA ILE A 161 -6.54 7.88 -6.31
C ILE A 161 -7.44 9.11 -6.08
N ASN A 162 -8.46 9.30 -6.92
CA ASN A 162 -9.38 10.44 -6.73
C ASN A 162 -10.31 10.20 -5.52
N PRO A 163 -10.76 11.26 -4.82
CA PRO A 163 -11.54 11.13 -3.59
C PRO A 163 -12.79 10.25 -3.70
N ASP A 164 -13.56 10.36 -4.79
CA ASP A 164 -14.81 9.59 -4.96
C ASP A 164 -14.53 8.09 -5.10
N ALA A 165 -13.49 7.73 -5.85
CA ALA A 165 -13.06 6.35 -6.00
C ALA A 165 -12.51 5.80 -4.68
N LEU A 166 -11.69 6.58 -3.96
CA LEU A 166 -11.18 6.19 -2.65
C LEU A 166 -12.32 5.96 -1.64
N ARG A 167 -13.29 6.87 -1.56
CA ARG A 167 -14.45 6.73 -0.65
C ARG A 167 -15.23 5.44 -0.88
N LYS A 168 -15.33 4.99 -2.13
CA LYS A 168 -16.01 3.72 -2.45
C LYS A 168 -15.28 2.50 -1.85
N THR A 169 -13.97 2.59 -1.61
CA THR A 169 -13.20 1.50 -0.98
C THR A 169 -13.46 1.36 0.51
N PHE A 170 -13.86 2.42 1.22
CA PHE A 170 -14.09 2.39 2.67
C PHE A 170 -15.21 1.43 3.11
N GLU A 171 -16.10 1.07 2.19
CA GLU A 171 -17.16 0.09 2.44
C GLU A 171 -16.61 -1.31 2.70
N PHE A 172 -15.47 -1.67 2.10
CA PHE A 172 -14.97 -3.04 2.06
C PHE A 172 -13.54 -3.21 2.58
N ILE A 173 -12.67 -2.21 2.44
CA ILE A 173 -11.28 -2.28 2.90
C ILE A 173 -11.21 -1.99 4.40
N ASP A 174 -10.44 -2.79 5.13
CA ASP A 174 -10.25 -2.67 6.58
C ASP A 174 -8.96 -1.93 6.93
N ALA A 175 -7.90 -2.14 6.14
CA ALA A 175 -6.60 -1.51 6.34
C ALA A 175 -5.94 -1.03 5.04
N TYR A 176 -5.17 0.05 5.17
CA TYR A 176 -4.38 0.63 4.10
C TYR A 176 -2.91 0.70 4.52
N SER A 177 -2.03 0.24 3.62
CA SER A 177 -0.61 0.59 3.65
C SER A 177 -0.34 1.52 2.48
N VAL A 178 -0.02 2.78 2.77
CA VAL A 178 0.10 3.83 1.75
C VAL A 178 1.56 4.25 1.59
N ASP A 179 2.07 4.19 0.37
CA ASP A 179 3.42 4.66 0.05
C ASP A 179 3.45 6.19 -0.08
N LEU A 180 3.91 6.90 0.96
CA LEU A 180 4.27 8.30 0.86
C LEU A 180 5.72 8.40 0.37
N LYS A 181 5.89 8.49 -0.96
CA LYS A 181 7.17 8.24 -1.64
C LYS A 181 8.23 9.31 -1.44
N ALA A 182 7.83 10.56 -1.23
CA ALA A 182 8.68 11.70 -0.91
C ALA A 182 7.80 12.82 -0.34
N PHE A 183 8.39 13.95 0.02
CA PHE A 183 7.69 15.14 0.49
C PHE A 183 8.11 16.40 -0.27
N ASN A 184 8.42 16.22 -1.57
CA ASN A 184 8.71 17.28 -2.51
C ASN A 184 8.08 16.99 -3.90
N GLU A 185 7.57 18.01 -4.58
CA GLU A 185 6.89 17.85 -5.88
C GLU A 185 7.85 17.49 -7.02
N ALA A 186 9.14 17.85 -6.93
CA ALA A 186 10.12 17.54 -7.96
C ALA A 186 10.33 16.02 -8.11
N PHE A 187 10.38 15.30 -6.99
CA PHE A 187 10.43 13.84 -6.94
C PHE A 187 9.22 13.24 -7.66
N PHE A 188 8.01 13.67 -7.31
CA PHE A 188 6.78 13.15 -7.90
C PHE A 188 6.73 13.40 -9.41
N LYS A 189 7.12 14.60 -9.84
CA LYS A 189 7.17 14.95 -11.27
C LYS A 189 8.19 14.11 -12.04
N ASN A 190 9.40 13.96 -11.51
CA ASN A 190 10.54 13.44 -12.27
C ASN A 190 10.73 11.92 -12.13
N LEU A 191 10.36 11.34 -10.99
CA LEU A 191 10.60 9.92 -10.69
C LEU A 191 9.35 9.06 -10.77
N THR A 192 8.16 9.61 -10.52
CA THR A 192 6.90 8.84 -10.53
C THR A 192 5.89 9.30 -11.56
N HIS A 193 6.15 10.45 -12.22
CA HIS A 193 5.24 11.12 -13.14
C HIS A 193 3.87 11.39 -12.52
N SER A 194 3.84 11.94 -11.32
CA SER A 194 2.62 12.27 -10.58
C SER A 194 2.79 13.53 -9.73
N ARG A 195 1.99 13.68 -8.67
CA ARG A 195 1.94 14.85 -7.78
C ARG A 195 1.82 14.40 -6.33
N LEU A 196 2.41 15.15 -5.40
CA LEU A 196 2.37 14.84 -3.96
C LEU A 196 0.98 15.08 -3.39
N GLN A 197 0.38 16.23 -3.70
CA GLN A 197 -0.85 16.69 -3.05
C GLN A 197 -2.01 15.66 -3.05
N PRO A 198 -2.32 14.94 -4.15
CA PRO A 198 -3.37 13.92 -4.11
C PRO A 198 -3.12 12.75 -3.15
N VAL A 199 -1.85 12.39 -2.92
CA VAL A 199 -1.49 11.33 -1.95
C VAL A 199 -1.74 11.81 -0.52
N LEU A 200 -1.41 13.07 -0.23
CA LEU A 200 -1.69 13.69 1.07
C LEU A 200 -3.20 13.78 1.35
N GLU A 201 -3.99 14.08 0.33
CA GLU A 201 -5.46 14.08 0.42
C GLU A 201 -6.01 12.67 0.68
N ALA A 202 -5.49 11.66 -0.03
CA ALA A 202 -5.88 10.27 0.19
C ALA A 202 -5.58 9.80 1.63
N LEU A 203 -4.39 10.10 2.15
CA LEU A 203 -4.00 9.80 3.54
C LEU A 203 -4.97 10.43 4.55
N LYS A 204 -5.31 11.71 4.38
CA LYS A 204 -6.28 12.40 5.24
C LYS A 204 -7.66 11.76 5.18
N LEU A 205 -8.13 11.40 3.98
CA LEU A 205 -9.43 10.76 3.80
C LEU A 205 -9.48 9.36 4.45
N ILE A 206 -8.42 8.57 4.29
CA ILE A 206 -8.33 7.25 4.95
C ILE A 206 -8.34 7.44 6.47
N ARG A 207 -7.56 8.37 7.01
CA ARG A 207 -7.56 8.66 8.45
C ARG A 207 -8.94 9.03 8.97
N ILE A 208 -9.64 9.95 8.30
CA ILE A 208 -10.99 10.40 8.69
C ILE A 208 -12.01 9.24 8.60
N SER A 209 -11.81 8.28 7.69
CA SER A 209 -12.70 7.13 7.55
C SER A 209 -12.67 6.15 8.74
N GLY A 210 -11.69 6.26 9.64
CA GLY A 210 -11.50 5.37 10.78
C GLY A 210 -10.94 3.98 10.42
N LYS A 211 -10.53 3.78 9.17
CA LYS A 211 -9.85 2.55 8.72
C LYS A 211 -8.41 2.52 9.23
N HIS A 212 -7.87 1.32 9.39
CA HIS A 212 -6.48 1.16 9.82
C HIS A 212 -5.55 1.72 8.75
N LEU A 213 -4.56 2.52 9.17
CA LEU A 213 -3.63 3.18 8.27
C LEU A 213 -2.21 3.06 8.79
N GLU A 214 -1.33 2.54 7.95
CA GLU A 214 0.11 2.62 8.12
C GLU A 214 0.74 3.26 6.88
N VAL A 215 1.82 4.01 7.08
CA VAL A 215 2.50 4.76 6.01
C VAL A 215 3.86 4.13 5.75
N THR A 216 4.21 3.96 4.48
CA THR A 216 5.54 3.48 4.08
C THR A 216 6.28 4.54 3.30
N ASN A 217 7.56 4.74 3.62
CA ASN A 217 8.47 5.59 2.88
C ASN A 217 9.75 4.81 2.55
N LEU A 218 10.00 4.62 1.25
CA LEU A 218 11.25 4.03 0.75
C LEU A 218 12.29 5.15 0.64
N ILE A 219 13.37 5.07 1.42
CA ILE A 219 14.46 6.03 1.36
C ILE A 219 15.39 5.62 0.23
N ILE A 220 15.56 6.52 -0.73
CA ILE A 220 16.32 6.37 -1.96
C ILE A 220 17.47 7.38 -1.91
N SER A 221 18.69 6.86 -2.00
CA SER A 221 19.91 7.65 -1.97
C SER A 221 19.89 8.76 -3.00
N ASN A 222 20.27 9.98 -2.61
CA ASN A 222 20.33 11.19 -3.43
C ASN A 222 18.97 11.65 -4.03
N GLN A 223 17.85 11.05 -3.66
CA GLN A 223 16.53 11.39 -4.23
C GLN A 223 15.55 11.91 -3.18
N ASN A 224 15.49 11.30 -2.00
CA ASN A 224 14.61 11.71 -0.90
C ASN A 224 15.24 11.48 0.49
N ASP A 225 16.59 11.46 0.56
CA ASP A 225 17.37 11.24 1.78
C ASP A 225 17.88 12.54 2.43
N ASP A 226 17.26 13.67 2.08
CA ASP A 226 17.42 14.96 2.76
C ASP A 226 16.70 14.97 4.12
N SER A 227 17.42 15.34 5.18
CA SER A 227 16.89 15.29 6.55
C SER A 227 15.82 16.35 6.81
N ASP A 228 15.89 17.52 6.16
CA ASP A 228 14.91 18.59 6.35
C ASP A 228 13.58 18.23 5.67
N GLU A 229 13.63 17.67 4.46
CA GLU A 229 12.46 17.11 3.79
C GLU A 229 11.83 15.99 4.60
N PHE A 230 12.64 15.03 5.05
CA PHE A 230 12.14 13.91 5.85
C PHE A 230 11.47 14.40 7.14
N SER A 231 12.07 15.37 7.82
CA SER A 231 11.49 15.97 9.03
C SER A 231 10.15 16.67 8.75
N ARG A 232 10.02 17.38 7.62
CA ARG A 232 8.73 17.96 7.20
C ARG A 232 7.67 16.88 6.96
N MET A 233 8.04 15.77 6.33
CA MET A 233 7.13 14.64 6.11
C MET A 233 6.64 14.05 7.44
N VAL A 234 7.56 13.78 8.38
CA VAL A 234 7.25 13.23 9.69
C VAL A 234 6.36 14.17 10.51
N ASN A 235 6.69 15.47 10.55
CA ASN A 235 5.87 16.47 11.23
C ASN A 235 4.46 16.51 10.64
N TRP A 236 4.36 16.48 9.30
CA TRP A 236 3.06 16.45 8.63
C TRP A 236 2.24 15.20 9.00
N ILE A 237 2.87 14.01 9.06
CA ILE A 237 2.21 12.77 9.50
C ILE A 237 1.70 12.94 10.93
N ALA A 238 2.55 13.39 11.86
CA ALA A 238 2.19 13.55 13.27
C ALA A 238 1.02 14.54 13.45
N GLU A 239 1.02 15.65 12.71
CA GLU A 239 0.01 16.71 12.79
C GLU A 239 -1.32 16.35 12.12
N ASN A 240 -1.28 15.64 10.98
CA ASN A 240 -2.46 15.42 10.14
C ASN A 240 -3.05 14.02 10.29
N LEU A 241 -2.23 13.03 10.63
CA LEU A 241 -2.62 11.63 10.76
C LEU A 241 -2.60 11.14 12.22
N GLY A 242 -1.80 11.79 13.08
CA GLY A 242 -1.67 11.48 14.51
C GLY A 242 -0.34 10.82 14.83
N LYS A 243 0.15 11.02 16.07
CA LYS A 243 1.46 10.50 16.54
C LYS A 243 1.50 8.98 16.62
N GLU A 244 0.35 8.33 16.72
CA GLU A 244 0.17 6.88 16.71
C GLU A 244 0.24 6.28 15.30
N THR A 245 0.24 7.10 14.24
CA THR A 245 0.39 6.61 12.87
C THR A 245 1.72 5.88 12.73
N VAL A 246 1.65 4.62 12.30
CA VAL A 246 2.84 3.81 12.07
C VAL A 246 3.55 4.28 10.80
N LEU A 247 4.84 4.56 10.91
CA LEU A 247 5.72 4.86 9.78
C LEU A 247 6.73 3.73 9.55
N HIS A 248 6.72 3.14 8.37
CA HIS A 248 7.72 2.21 7.88
C HIS A 248 8.73 2.93 7.02
N ILE A 249 9.99 2.90 7.42
CA ILE A 249 11.12 3.41 6.67
C ILE A 249 11.80 2.21 6.01
N SER A 250 11.77 2.13 4.68
CA SER A 250 12.33 1.00 3.95
C SER A 250 13.61 1.41 3.22
N ARG A 251 14.62 0.53 3.26
CA ARG A 251 15.90 0.75 2.59
C ARG A 251 15.80 0.45 1.10
N TYR A 252 16.27 1.39 0.28
CA TYR A 252 16.38 1.22 -1.18
C TYR A 252 17.57 0.37 -1.61
N PHE A 253 17.36 -0.35 -2.73
CA PHE A 253 18.36 -1.00 -3.55
C PHE A 253 18.08 -0.67 -5.02
N PRO A 254 19.13 -0.53 -5.88
CA PRO A 254 18.99 -0.28 -7.31
C PRO A 254 17.92 -1.15 -7.96
N SER A 255 17.04 -0.54 -8.74
CA SER A 255 15.96 -1.24 -9.43
C SER A 255 15.45 -0.46 -10.62
N PHE A 256 14.96 -1.20 -11.62
CA PHE A 256 14.42 -0.67 -12.87
C PHE A 256 15.37 0.30 -13.59
N LYS A 257 15.08 1.61 -13.58
CA LYS A 257 15.80 2.67 -14.31
C LYS A 257 16.59 3.60 -13.40
N LEU A 258 16.64 3.28 -12.10
CA LEU A 258 17.36 4.06 -11.10
C LEU A 258 18.53 3.24 -10.57
N HIS A 259 19.72 3.83 -10.65
CA HIS A 259 21.00 3.17 -10.37
C HIS A 259 21.77 3.81 -9.21
N ASP A 260 21.12 4.73 -8.47
CA ASP A 260 21.66 5.26 -7.23
C ASP A 260 22.08 4.11 -6.29
N PRO A 261 23.13 4.28 -5.48
CA PRO A 261 23.60 3.21 -4.60
C PRO A 261 22.52 2.84 -3.57
N PRO A 262 22.55 1.61 -3.02
CA PRO A 262 21.69 1.25 -1.90
C PRO A 262 21.82 2.28 -0.77
N THR A 263 20.70 2.67 -0.17
CA THR A 263 20.71 3.61 0.95
C THR A 263 21.53 3.04 2.10
N SER A 264 22.40 3.86 2.68
CA SER A 264 23.29 3.39 3.74
C SER A 264 22.51 3.14 5.03
N GLU A 265 22.96 2.18 5.83
CA GLU A 265 22.32 1.91 7.14
C GLU A 265 22.44 3.10 8.09
N ALA A 266 23.46 3.94 7.93
CA ALA A 266 23.63 5.18 8.69
C ALA A 266 22.51 6.20 8.37
N VAL A 267 22.09 6.33 7.11
CA VAL A 267 20.95 7.18 6.73
C VAL A 267 19.66 6.63 7.34
N MET A 268 19.46 5.31 7.25
CA MET A 268 18.29 4.65 7.83
C MET A 268 18.19 4.87 9.35
N HIS A 269 19.31 4.74 10.07
CA HIS A 269 19.37 5.00 11.51
C HIS A 269 19.06 6.46 11.85
N ARG A 270 19.66 7.41 11.11
CA ARG A 270 19.37 8.84 11.28
C ARG A 270 17.88 9.13 11.13
N PHE A 271 17.25 8.60 10.08
CA PHE A 271 15.83 8.85 9.81
C PHE A 271 14.90 8.16 10.81
N TYR A 272 15.29 6.98 11.29
CA TYR A 272 14.59 6.30 12.38
C TYR A 272 14.56 7.15 13.66
N GLU A 273 15.71 7.71 14.06
CA GLU A 273 15.78 8.58 15.26
C GLU A 273 14.97 9.88 15.06
N LEU A 274 15.11 10.55 13.91
CA LEU A 274 14.31 11.75 13.59
C LEU A 274 12.80 11.48 13.64
N ALA A 275 12.35 10.34 13.11
CA ALA A 275 10.94 9.99 13.12
C ALA A 275 10.41 9.69 14.52
N LYS A 276 11.21 9.03 15.38
CA LYS A 276 10.82 8.66 16.75
C LYS A 276 10.65 9.84 17.69
N GLU A 277 11.25 10.98 17.39
CA GLU A 277 11.00 12.21 18.15
C GLU A 277 9.54 12.70 18.02
N LYS A 278 8.83 12.27 16.97
CA LYS A 278 7.49 12.76 16.63
C LYS A 278 6.42 11.69 16.61
N LEU A 279 6.77 10.45 16.27
CA LEU A 279 5.86 9.32 16.12
C LEU A 279 6.15 8.23 17.15
N GLN A 280 5.08 7.60 17.64
CA GLN A 280 5.15 6.53 18.63
C GLN A 280 5.69 5.22 18.03
N TYR A 281 5.40 4.98 16.75
CA TYR A 281 5.73 3.74 16.07
C TYR A 281 6.44 4.02 14.76
N VAL A 282 7.74 3.69 14.74
CA VAL A 282 8.59 3.80 13.57
C VAL A 282 9.30 2.47 13.38
N TYR A 283 9.29 1.96 12.16
CA TYR A 283 9.96 0.71 11.81
C TYR A 283 10.96 0.90 10.70
N THR A 284 12.07 0.15 10.75
CA THR A 284 13.03 0.07 9.64
C THR A 284 13.01 -1.30 8.98
N GLY A 285 12.82 -1.31 7.66
CA GLY A 285 12.75 -2.52 6.84
C GLY A 285 13.90 -2.62 5.83
N ASN A 286 14.07 -3.82 5.25
CA ASN A 286 15.14 -4.13 4.29
C ASN A 286 16.56 -3.87 4.82
N MET A 287 16.76 -4.06 6.12
CA MET A 287 18.02 -3.88 6.83
C MET A 287 18.65 -5.23 7.19
N ARG A 288 19.98 -5.28 7.27
CA ARG A 288 20.68 -6.47 7.83
C ARG A 288 20.67 -6.46 9.35
N THR A 289 20.67 -5.27 9.94
CA THR A 289 20.61 -5.06 11.38
C THR A 289 19.15 -5.11 11.87
N PRO A 290 18.89 -5.70 13.06
CA PRO A 290 17.53 -5.81 13.62
C PRO A 290 17.00 -4.50 14.23
N MET A 291 17.70 -3.39 14.01
CA MET A 291 17.30 -2.07 14.49
C MET A 291 15.89 -1.74 14.00
N GLY A 292 15.07 -1.13 14.86
CA GLY A 292 13.74 -0.63 14.50
C GLY A 292 12.75 -1.69 13.99
N GLN A 293 12.89 -2.97 14.33
CA GLN A 293 11.92 -4.01 13.93
C GLN A 293 10.91 -4.36 15.05
N ASP A 294 11.33 -4.25 16.30
CA ASP A 294 10.54 -4.60 17.47
C ASP A 294 9.58 -3.45 17.84
N THR A 295 8.40 -3.78 18.37
CA THR A 295 7.45 -2.80 18.90
C THR A 295 7.75 -2.56 20.38
N PHE A 296 7.97 -1.29 20.73
CA PHE A 296 8.13 -0.85 22.12
C PHE A 296 6.85 -0.16 22.59
N CYS A 297 6.54 -0.29 23.88
CA CYS A 297 5.44 0.45 24.49
C CYS A 297 5.83 1.95 24.56
N PRO A 298 5.04 2.87 23.97
CA PRO A 298 5.33 4.30 24.03
C PRO A 298 5.30 4.88 25.45
N ASP A 299 4.58 4.23 26.37
CA ASP A 299 4.39 4.70 27.74
C ASP A 299 5.49 4.22 28.68
N CYS A 300 5.76 2.90 28.74
CA CYS A 300 6.71 2.32 29.69
C CYS A 300 8.02 1.81 29.07
N GLY A 301 8.16 1.86 27.75
CA GLY A 301 9.37 1.43 27.04
C GLY A 301 9.59 -0.09 26.96
N SER A 302 8.70 -0.92 27.51
CA SER A 302 8.83 -2.38 27.43
C SER A 302 8.76 -2.87 25.98
N VAL A 303 9.52 -3.92 25.64
CA VAL A 303 9.35 -4.62 24.36
C VAL A 303 8.03 -5.39 24.38
N THR A 304 7.16 -5.11 23.41
CA THR A 304 5.81 -5.68 23.34
C THR A 304 5.68 -6.76 22.25
N ILE A 305 6.31 -6.52 21.10
CA ILE A 305 6.30 -7.44 19.96
C ILE A 305 7.71 -7.53 19.41
N THR A 306 8.23 -8.75 19.27
CA THR A 306 9.53 -8.98 18.65
C THR A 306 9.37 -9.53 17.25
N ARG A 307 10.23 -9.08 16.32
CA ARG A 307 10.24 -9.54 14.93
C ARG A 307 11.63 -9.99 14.53
N ARG A 308 11.74 -11.16 13.92
CA ARG A 308 13.00 -11.71 13.38
C ARG A 308 12.72 -12.23 11.98
N GLY A 309 13.02 -11.42 10.97
CA GLY A 309 12.53 -11.66 9.61
C GLY A 309 10.99 -11.60 9.59
N TYR A 310 10.35 -12.68 9.15
CA TYR A 310 8.88 -12.80 9.14
C TYR A 310 8.30 -13.60 10.32
N HIS A 311 9.13 -13.92 11.32
CA HIS A 311 8.66 -14.51 12.58
C HIS A 311 8.34 -13.39 13.56
N THR A 312 7.10 -13.36 14.05
CA THR A 312 6.58 -12.32 14.95
C THR A 312 6.09 -12.94 16.26
N GLU A 313 6.54 -12.43 17.41
CA GLU A 313 6.11 -12.88 18.74
C GLU A 313 5.47 -11.75 19.54
N LEU A 314 4.22 -11.95 19.99
CA LEU A 314 3.43 -10.97 20.74
C LEU A 314 3.49 -11.23 22.25
N LYS A 315 4.68 -11.45 22.82
CA LYS A 315 4.83 -11.86 24.24
C LYS A 315 4.50 -10.76 25.23
N GLY A 316 4.71 -9.49 24.87
CA GLY A 316 4.46 -8.34 25.76
C GLY A 316 3.10 -7.68 25.54
N VAL A 317 2.21 -8.28 24.73
CA VAL A 317 0.84 -7.81 24.49
C VAL A 317 -0.16 -8.82 25.05
N ASP A 318 -1.22 -8.33 25.69
CA ASP A 318 -2.33 -9.16 26.17
C ASP A 318 -3.36 -9.46 25.06
N ALA A 319 -4.40 -10.24 25.38
CA ALA A 319 -5.43 -10.61 24.40
C ALA A 319 -6.29 -9.43 23.92
N SER A 320 -6.25 -8.28 24.60
CA SER A 320 -6.97 -7.06 24.22
C SER A 320 -6.11 -6.08 23.42
N GLY A 321 -4.82 -6.37 23.27
CA GLY A 321 -3.88 -5.49 22.56
C GLY A 321 -3.11 -4.52 23.41
N ASN A 322 -3.20 -4.66 24.73
CA ASN A 322 -2.54 -3.76 25.64
C ASN A 322 -1.18 -4.33 26.05
N CYS A 323 -0.25 -3.42 26.33
CA CYS A 323 1.03 -3.74 26.93
C CYS A 323 0.81 -4.46 28.26
N ARG A 324 1.40 -5.64 28.43
CA ARG A 324 1.31 -6.42 29.68
C ARG A 324 1.94 -5.73 30.87
N SER A 325 2.88 -4.80 30.64
CA SER A 325 3.62 -4.13 31.71
C SER A 325 2.91 -2.91 32.28
N CYS A 326 2.16 -2.14 31.48
CA CYS A 326 1.50 -0.91 31.95
C CYS A 326 0.04 -0.72 31.49
N GLY A 327 -0.49 -1.59 30.62
CA GLY A 327 -1.87 -1.50 30.12
C GLY A 327 -2.09 -0.51 28.98
N PHE A 328 -1.04 0.17 28.48
CA PHE A 328 -1.15 1.04 27.30
C PHE A 328 -1.55 0.24 26.05
N THR A 329 -2.50 0.71 25.26
CA THR A 329 -2.95 0.04 24.03
C THR A 329 -1.87 0.12 22.95
N ILE A 330 -1.35 -1.04 22.54
CA ILE A 330 -0.32 -1.17 21.49
C ILE A 330 -0.96 -1.45 20.14
N ILE A 331 -1.94 -2.36 20.14
CA ILE A 331 -2.70 -2.73 18.95
C ILE A 331 -4.18 -2.61 19.33
N HIS A 332 -5.00 -2.05 18.47
CA HIS A 332 -6.44 -2.03 18.71
C HIS A 332 -7.00 -3.46 18.74
N GLN A 333 -7.92 -3.76 19.67
CA GLN A 333 -8.48 -5.10 19.84
C GLN A 333 -9.02 -5.72 18.54
N GLN A 334 -9.62 -4.90 17.65
CA GLN A 334 -10.13 -5.34 16.35
C GLN A 334 -9.05 -5.82 15.35
N ASN A 335 -7.78 -5.60 15.69
CA ASN A 335 -6.59 -5.93 14.91
C ASN A 335 -5.79 -7.09 15.54
N ILE A 336 -6.42 -7.90 16.40
CA ILE A 336 -5.78 -9.02 17.10
C ILE A 336 -6.57 -10.29 16.83
N ASN A 337 -5.84 -11.37 16.52
CA ASN A 337 -6.29 -12.75 16.30
C ASN A 337 -7.62 -12.91 15.54
#